data_AF-A0A5D9CM28-F1
#
_entry.id   AF-A0A5D9CM28-F1
#
_cell.length_a   1.000
_cell.length_b   1.000
_cell.length_c   1.000
_cell.angle_alpha   90.00
_cell.angle_beta   90.00
_cell.angle_gamma   90.00
#
_symmetry.space_group_name_H-M   'P 1'
#
loop_
_entity.id
_entity.type
_entity.pdbx_description
1 polymer ?
#
loop_
_entity_poly.entity_id
_entity_poly.type
_entity_poly.pdbx_seq_one_letter_code
_entity_poly.pdbx_strand_id
1 'polypeptide(L)'
;MDTRLLKHYENELGYIRDMGAEFAEAYPKIAARLGMKQIEVLDPYVERLLEGFAFLSARVQLELELQYPVFTQNLLEIVYPHFLAPTPSMTIVRMVPDAAQGGINDGFTLPRGTPLRGRLTDGAQTACQFRTSQDVTLWPIELAEAEYVDGRSELVAAGLAKDNAAKAALRLRIRRTGGGPLCDLPLDRLTLHLSGAGAEGWRLYEAILAQGLGLAGRSTDRRQDWSLSLGKTIHPRGFEPEEALLPVPGQSFEGYRLLQEYFAMPQRFFFIDLGGLQPAVQRAEGDDLDIYILLAEGNPALKSITARSFDLFAVPAINLFSKRCDRVAVAGTEIDHLVTVDRTAPLDYEIYQLEEVTGIAGDGAEDIAFRPFYSAQDFTPFADTHNAYYNVRRRLRQRSEKQRLKGTRTSYLGAELYLTLSDRKQAPYPSHVKQLAVRALCTNRDLPMLTAIGGAETDFSLPDGGPVSEVRAIVPPTRPRQSLAEGARAWQLVSHLSLNYLSLVDADRGKGANALRELIGLYTPLGEPALAKQMEGLISVASRPIVRRVSEPVLSTAVRGLEIRVGFDESFFEGSGCYLLGAVLETFFAKYVSLNSFTETVIHSQQRGDIARWPAKSGRRVLI
;
A
#
# COMPACT_ATOMS: atom_id res chain seq x y z
N MET A 1 31.43 -11.38 17.26
CA MET A 1 31.31 -10.15 18.08
C MET A 1 30.53 -9.13 17.30
N ASP A 2 29.56 -8.46 17.92
CA ASP A 2 28.84 -7.34 17.31
C ASP A 2 29.81 -6.17 17.09
N THR A 3 29.91 -5.67 15.86
CA THR A 3 30.84 -4.58 15.51
C THR A 3 30.52 -3.27 16.24
N ARG A 4 29.30 -3.12 16.77
CA ARG A 4 28.89 -1.95 17.56
C ARG A 4 29.55 -1.90 18.94
N LEU A 5 29.91 -3.05 19.52
CA LEU A 5 30.49 -3.12 20.86
C LEU A 5 31.81 -2.36 20.96
N LEU A 6 32.63 -2.39 19.90
CA LEU A 6 33.90 -1.66 19.86
C LEU A 6 33.68 -0.15 19.98
N LYS A 7 32.70 0.39 19.26
CA LYS A 7 32.36 1.81 19.32
C LYS A 7 31.87 2.23 20.70
N HIS A 8 31.02 1.43 21.34
CA HIS A 8 30.60 1.71 22.72
C HIS A 8 31.77 1.62 23.70
N TYR A 9 32.65 0.64 23.53
CA TYR A 9 33.84 0.49 24.35
C TYR A 9 34.77 1.70 24.24
N GLU A 10 35.06 2.17 23.03
CA GLU A 10 35.89 3.37 22.80
C GLU A 10 35.26 4.62 23.42
N ASN A 11 33.95 4.80 23.26
CA ASN A 11 33.21 5.91 23.86
C ASN A 11 33.23 5.87 25.39
N GLU A 12 32.95 4.71 25.99
CA GLU A 12 32.96 4.53 27.45
C GLU A 12 34.36 4.69 28.02
N LEU A 13 35.39 4.17 27.35
CA LEU A 13 36.78 4.34 27.77
C LEU A 13 37.20 5.82 27.72
N GLY A 14 36.78 6.55 26.68
CA GLY A 14 36.97 8.01 26.60
C GLY A 14 36.28 8.73 27.76
N TYR A 15 35.01 8.44 27.99
CA TYR A 15 34.22 9.03 29.08
C TYR A 15 34.83 8.76 30.47
N ILE A 16 35.29 7.53 30.72
CA ILE A 16 35.93 7.15 31.98
C ILE A 16 37.26 7.89 32.17
N ARG A 17 38.03 8.11 31.10
CA ARG A 17 39.28 8.89 31.15
C ARG A 17 39.02 10.36 31.43
N ASP A 18 38.02 10.95 30.80
CA ASP A 18 37.62 12.34 31.03
C ASP A 18 37.13 12.53 32.47
N MET A 19 36.25 11.64 32.97
CA MET A 19 35.83 11.65 34.37
C MET A 19 36.99 11.40 35.35
N GLY A 20 37.96 10.55 34.96
CA GLY A 20 39.16 10.30 35.74
C GLY A 20 40.02 11.56 35.90
N ALA A 21 40.10 12.38 34.84
CA ALA A 21 40.79 13.67 34.89
C ALA A 21 40.07 14.66 35.81
N GLU A 22 38.74 14.78 35.71
CA GLU A 22 37.93 15.61 36.62
C GLU A 22 38.08 15.17 38.09
N PHE A 23 38.07 13.86 38.34
CA PHE A 23 38.31 13.29 39.68
C PHE A 23 39.71 13.62 40.20
N ALA A 24 40.73 13.58 39.33
CA ALA A 24 42.10 13.91 39.70
C ALA A 24 42.27 15.40 40.05
N GLU A 25 41.54 16.29 39.38
CA GLU A 25 41.50 17.72 39.72
C GLU A 25 40.76 17.98 41.03
N ALA A 26 39.61 17.33 41.24
CA ALA A 26 38.80 17.50 42.44
C ALA A 26 39.43 16.89 43.70
N TYR A 27 40.14 15.76 43.56
CA TYR A 27 40.74 15.02 44.68
C TYR A 27 42.21 14.61 44.45
N PRO A 28 43.16 15.57 44.37
CA PRO A 28 44.54 15.30 43.96
C PRO A 28 45.28 14.30 44.86
N LYS A 29 45.01 14.32 46.17
CA LYS A 29 45.65 13.42 47.15
C LYS A 29 45.23 11.96 46.97
N ILE A 30 44.00 11.71 46.53
CA ILE A 30 43.46 10.36 46.32
C ILE A 30 43.92 9.85 44.95
N ALA A 31 43.81 10.68 43.92
CA ALA A 31 44.27 10.36 42.57
C ALA A 31 45.77 10.02 42.52
N ALA A 32 46.61 10.75 43.26
CA ALA A 32 48.04 10.46 43.37
C ALA A 32 48.33 9.08 43.98
N ARG A 33 47.48 8.57 44.90
CA ARG A 33 47.61 7.21 45.45
C ARG A 33 47.19 6.12 44.48
N LEU A 34 46.33 6.46 43.53
CA LEU A 34 45.82 5.57 42.48
C LEU A 34 46.64 5.65 41.18
N GLY A 35 47.73 6.43 41.17
CA GLY A 35 48.57 6.60 39.99
C GLY A 35 47.90 7.38 38.85
N MET A 36 46.82 8.12 39.12
CA MET A 36 46.09 8.90 38.11
C MET A 36 46.66 10.32 38.01
N LYS A 37 47.05 10.75 36.80
CA LYS A 37 47.52 12.12 36.54
C LYS A 37 46.90 12.65 35.25
N GLN A 38 45.97 13.60 35.38
CA GLN A 38 45.19 14.11 34.26
C GLN A 38 44.48 12.95 33.53
N ILE A 39 44.78 12.71 32.25
CA ILE A 39 44.17 11.66 31.43
C ILE A 39 44.94 10.32 31.53
N GLU A 40 46.20 10.35 31.98
CA GLU A 40 47.06 9.17 32.01
C GLU A 40 46.99 8.46 33.37
N VAL A 41 46.75 7.15 33.32
CA VAL A 41 46.78 6.26 34.47
C VAL A 41 48.11 5.50 34.44
N LEU A 42 49.00 5.83 35.36
CA LEU A 42 50.37 5.29 35.39
C LEU A 42 50.43 3.87 35.97
N ASP A 43 49.40 3.44 36.70
CA ASP A 43 49.30 2.09 37.26
C ASP A 43 48.61 1.14 36.25
N PRO A 44 49.32 0.13 35.72
CA PRO A 44 48.77 -0.81 34.73
C PRO A 44 47.59 -1.64 35.25
N TYR A 45 47.48 -1.89 36.57
CA TYR A 45 46.36 -2.63 37.13
C TYR A 45 45.10 -1.78 37.20
N VAL A 46 45.25 -0.50 37.55
CA VAL A 46 44.15 0.47 37.56
C VAL A 46 43.68 0.73 36.13
N GLU A 47 44.60 0.90 35.18
CA GLU A 47 44.25 1.06 33.76
C GLU A 47 43.45 -0.14 33.23
N ARG A 48 43.92 -1.37 33.47
CA ARG A 48 43.20 -2.60 33.07
C ARG A 48 41.85 -2.78 33.77
N LEU A 49 41.72 -2.30 35.01
CA LEU A 49 40.44 -2.30 35.72
C LEU A 49 39.45 -1.33 35.06
N LEU A 50 39.90 -0.14 34.67
CA LEU A 50 39.09 0.85 33.97
C LEU A 50 38.70 0.36 32.56
N GLU A 51 39.61 -0.29 31.84
CA GLU A 51 39.31 -0.97 30.57
C GLU A 51 38.27 -2.08 30.77
N GLY A 52 38.43 -2.92 31.80
CA GLY A 52 37.46 -3.96 32.14
C GLY A 52 36.07 -3.39 32.49
N PHE A 53 36.04 -2.28 33.24
CA PHE A 53 34.81 -1.58 33.58
C PHE A 53 34.16 -0.94 32.35
N ALA A 54 34.93 -0.26 31.50
CA ALA A 54 34.47 0.30 30.23
C ALA A 54 33.85 -0.80 29.34
N PHE A 55 34.47 -1.98 29.29
CA PHE A 55 33.94 -3.12 28.54
C PHE A 55 32.59 -3.62 29.09
N LEU A 56 32.44 -3.72 30.40
CA LEU A 56 31.17 -4.11 31.03
C LEU A 56 30.09 -3.05 30.80
N SER A 57 30.41 -1.76 31.00
CA SER A 57 29.49 -0.64 30.75
C SER A 57 29.07 -0.58 29.28
N ALA A 58 30.00 -0.75 28.35
CA ALA A 58 29.72 -0.79 26.92
C ALA A 58 28.77 -1.94 26.55
N ARG A 59 28.88 -3.10 27.21
CA ARG A 59 27.92 -4.20 27.03
C ARG A 59 26.53 -3.84 27.55
N VAL A 60 26.43 -3.16 28.70
CA VAL A 60 25.14 -2.70 29.23
C VAL A 60 24.51 -1.66 28.29
N GLN A 61 25.28 -0.70 27.80
CA GLN A 61 24.80 0.30 26.83
C GLN A 61 24.31 -0.35 25.54
N LEU A 62 25.08 -1.31 25.02
CA LEU A 62 24.68 -2.06 23.83
C LEU A 62 23.39 -2.85 24.08
N GLU A 63 23.24 -3.49 25.23
CA GLU A 63 22.00 -4.19 25.60
C GLU A 63 20.80 -3.23 25.69
N LEU A 64 20.97 -2.06 26.33
CA LEU A 64 19.93 -1.03 26.36
C LEU A 64 19.56 -0.57 24.94
N GLU A 65 20.56 -0.35 24.08
CA GLU A 65 20.33 0.04 22.69
C GLU A 65 19.51 -1.03 21.93
N LEU A 66 19.80 -2.31 22.17
CA LEU A 66 19.09 -3.44 21.57
C LEU A 66 17.63 -3.57 22.04
N GLN A 67 17.25 -2.96 23.18
CA GLN A 67 15.87 -2.96 23.66
C GLN A 67 14.98 -1.88 23.02
N TYR A 68 15.55 -0.76 22.52
CA TYR A 68 14.74 0.31 21.92
C TYR A 68 13.85 -0.14 20.74
N PRO A 69 14.34 -0.97 19.79
CA PRO A 69 13.50 -1.50 18.73
C PRO A 69 12.33 -2.31 19.27
N VAL A 70 12.51 -3.07 20.35
CA VAL A 70 11.46 -3.89 20.97
C VAL A 70 10.35 -3.00 21.50
N PHE A 71 10.71 -1.96 22.24
CA PHE A 71 9.74 -0.99 22.76
C PHE A 71 8.92 -0.33 21.63
N THR A 72 9.60 0.11 20.58
CA THR A 72 8.97 0.84 19.47
C THR A 72 8.08 -0.09 18.64
N GLN A 73 8.51 -1.33 18.40
CA GLN A 73 7.68 -2.35 17.74
C GLN A 73 6.43 -2.66 18.57
N ASN A 74 6.56 -2.86 19.88
CA ASN A 74 5.39 -3.14 20.72
C ASN A 74 4.38 -1.98 20.68
N LEU A 75 4.84 -0.72 20.72
CA LEU A 75 3.96 0.44 20.59
C LEU A 75 3.27 0.49 19.23
N LEU A 76 4.00 0.21 18.15
CA LEU A 76 3.44 0.18 16.79
C LEU A 76 2.47 -0.98 16.59
N GLU A 77 2.65 -2.12 17.25
CA GLU A 77 1.69 -3.24 17.20
C GLU A 77 0.32 -2.82 17.74
N ILE A 78 0.30 -1.94 18.74
CA ILE A 78 -0.94 -1.37 19.31
C ILE A 78 -1.61 -0.43 18.30
N VAL A 79 -0.85 0.46 17.66
CA VAL A 79 -1.45 1.58 16.91
C VAL A 79 -1.52 1.33 15.41
N TYR A 80 -0.44 0.84 14.80
CA TYR A 80 -0.30 0.57 13.37
C TYR A 80 0.43 -0.75 13.10
N PRO A 81 -0.17 -1.92 13.40
CA PRO A 81 0.47 -3.22 13.23
C PRO A 81 0.90 -3.49 11.78
N HIS A 82 0.16 -2.94 10.81
CA HIS A 82 0.48 -3.04 9.39
C HIS A 82 1.79 -2.36 8.97
N PHE A 83 2.37 -1.45 9.78
CA PHE A 83 3.69 -0.87 9.51
C PHE A 83 4.84 -1.82 9.86
N LEU A 84 4.60 -2.76 10.79
CA LEU A 84 5.54 -3.80 11.19
C LEU A 84 5.56 -5.00 10.23
N ALA A 85 4.51 -5.13 9.42
CA ALA A 85 4.43 -6.14 8.37
C ALA A 85 5.25 -5.73 7.13
N PRO A 86 5.77 -6.70 6.35
CA PRO A 86 6.37 -6.41 5.06
C PRO A 86 5.33 -5.85 4.09
N THR A 87 5.75 -4.99 3.15
CA THR A 87 4.87 -4.62 2.02
C THR A 87 4.83 -5.79 1.03
N PRO A 88 3.67 -6.47 0.83
CA PRO A 88 3.59 -7.59 -0.07
C PRO A 88 3.80 -7.17 -1.53
N SER A 89 4.21 -8.14 -2.36
CA SER A 89 4.23 -7.94 -3.81
C SER A 89 2.81 -7.72 -4.33
N MET A 90 2.67 -6.83 -5.30
CA MET A 90 1.41 -6.50 -5.98
C MET A 90 1.63 -6.60 -7.48
N THR A 91 0.57 -6.91 -8.22
CA THR A 91 0.59 -7.01 -9.68
C THR A 91 -0.76 -6.56 -10.23
N ILE A 92 -0.83 -6.29 -11.53
CA ILE A 92 -2.09 -6.13 -12.23
C ILE A 92 -2.14 -7.22 -13.28
N VAL A 93 -3.20 -8.02 -13.23
CA VAL A 93 -3.42 -9.11 -14.20
C VAL A 93 -4.59 -8.76 -15.11
N ARG A 94 -4.50 -9.17 -16.36
CA ARG A 94 -5.60 -9.17 -17.33
C ARG A 94 -6.10 -10.59 -17.49
N MET A 95 -7.41 -10.76 -17.42
CA MET A 95 -8.09 -12.03 -17.66
C MET A 95 -8.73 -11.98 -19.04
N VAL A 96 -8.41 -12.92 -19.92
CA VAL A 96 -9.05 -13.01 -21.23
C VAL A 96 -10.24 -13.96 -21.15
N PRO A 97 -11.48 -13.47 -21.35
CA PRO A 97 -12.66 -14.32 -21.32
C PRO A 97 -12.59 -15.38 -22.42
N ASP A 98 -12.98 -16.62 -22.09
CA ASP A 98 -13.11 -17.69 -23.08
C ASP A 98 -14.54 -17.74 -23.63
N ALA A 99 -14.75 -17.13 -24.80
CA ALA A 99 -16.08 -17.07 -25.43
C ALA A 99 -16.69 -18.45 -25.75
N ALA A 100 -15.90 -19.54 -25.77
CA ALA A 100 -16.41 -20.89 -25.97
C ALA A 100 -17.06 -21.48 -24.71
N GLN A 101 -16.72 -20.97 -23.53
CA GLN A 101 -17.32 -21.38 -22.26
C GLN A 101 -18.58 -20.54 -22.01
N GLY A 102 -19.75 -21.19 -22.04
CA GLY A 102 -21.05 -20.51 -21.89
C GLY A 102 -21.21 -19.74 -20.57
N GLY A 103 -22.14 -18.78 -20.54
CA GLY A 103 -22.49 -18.01 -19.34
C GLY A 103 -21.88 -16.60 -19.24
N ILE A 104 -21.04 -16.18 -20.20
CA ILE A 104 -20.44 -14.83 -20.22
C ILE A 104 -21.43 -13.77 -20.75
N ASN A 105 -22.43 -14.16 -21.54
CA ASN A 105 -23.40 -13.22 -22.11
C ASN A 105 -24.21 -12.44 -21.06
N ASP A 106 -24.45 -13.03 -19.90
CA ASP A 106 -25.15 -12.38 -18.78
C ASP A 106 -24.19 -11.58 -17.86
N GLY A 107 -22.88 -11.61 -18.15
CA GLY A 107 -21.82 -11.04 -17.32
C GLY A 107 -21.37 -12.01 -16.23
N PHE A 108 -20.17 -12.59 -16.38
CA PHE A 108 -19.62 -13.51 -15.38
C PHE A 108 -18.72 -12.76 -14.39
N THR A 109 -19.14 -12.66 -13.12
CA THR A 109 -18.36 -11.94 -12.11
C THR A 109 -17.45 -12.86 -11.33
N LEU A 110 -16.14 -12.61 -11.41
CA LEU A 110 -15.14 -13.18 -10.51
C LEU A 110 -15.08 -12.32 -9.24
N PRO A 111 -15.26 -12.90 -8.05
CA PRO A 111 -15.29 -12.14 -6.80
C PRO A 111 -13.90 -11.65 -6.39
N ARG A 112 -13.86 -10.59 -5.59
CA ARG A 112 -12.70 -10.17 -4.81
C ARG A 112 -12.15 -11.34 -4.01
N GLY A 113 -10.83 -11.45 -3.94
CA GLY A 113 -10.14 -12.54 -3.25
C GLY A 113 -10.01 -13.81 -4.08
N THR A 114 -10.36 -13.78 -5.37
CA THR A 114 -10.13 -14.91 -6.28
C THR A 114 -8.64 -15.29 -6.27
N PRO A 115 -8.29 -16.57 -6.06
CA PRO A 115 -6.91 -17.04 -6.05
C PRO A 115 -6.30 -17.06 -7.44
N LEU A 116 -5.09 -16.50 -7.56
CA LEU A 116 -4.24 -16.64 -8.73
C LEU A 116 -3.01 -17.46 -8.34
N ARG A 117 -2.70 -18.51 -9.10
CA ARG A 117 -1.52 -19.35 -8.86
C ARG A 117 -0.54 -19.22 -10.01
N GLY A 118 0.63 -18.69 -9.71
CA GLY A 118 1.74 -18.60 -10.66
C GLY A 118 2.31 -19.97 -10.98
N ARG A 119 3.07 -20.04 -12.07
CA ARG A 119 3.74 -21.26 -12.51
C ARG A 119 4.83 -21.67 -11.53
N LEU A 120 5.05 -22.98 -11.39
CA LEU A 120 6.26 -23.50 -10.75
C LEU A 120 7.42 -23.41 -11.74
N THR A 121 8.52 -22.80 -11.30
CA THR A 121 9.80 -22.79 -12.02
C THR A 121 10.56 -24.10 -11.74
N ASP A 122 11.43 -24.52 -12.66
CA ASP A 122 12.22 -25.74 -12.48
C ASP A 122 13.03 -25.73 -11.17
N GLY A 123 12.86 -26.78 -10.36
CA GLY A 123 13.51 -26.90 -9.04
C GLY A 123 12.83 -26.13 -7.91
N ALA A 124 11.78 -25.34 -8.18
CA ALA A 124 10.96 -24.73 -7.14
C ALA A 124 9.88 -25.71 -6.65
N GLN A 125 9.61 -25.70 -5.34
CA GLN A 125 8.56 -26.53 -4.73
C GLN A 125 7.26 -25.74 -4.48
N THR A 126 7.35 -24.41 -4.42
CA THR A 126 6.24 -23.53 -4.05
C THR A 126 5.86 -22.63 -5.21
N ALA A 127 4.58 -22.64 -5.59
CA ALA A 127 4.03 -21.66 -6.54
C ALA A 127 3.74 -20.33 -5.83
N CYS A 128 4.05 -19.22 -6.49
CA CYS A 128 3.66 -17.89 -6.02
C CYS A 128 2.13 -17.71 -6.15
N GLN A 129 1.48 -17.15 -5.12
CA GLN A 129 0.03 -17.00 -5.06
C GLN A 129 -0.37 -15.54 -4.89
N PHE A 130 -1.38 -15.10 -5.62
CA PHE A 130 -1.99 -13.80 -5.45
C PHE A 130 -3.49 -13.94 -5.18
N ARG A 131 -4.10 -12.85 -4.70
CA ARG A 131 -5.54 -12.70 -4.49
C ARG A 131 -6.00 -11.40 -5.15
N THR A 132 -7.10 -11.44 -5.91
CA THR A 132 -7.66 -10.24 -6.56
C THR A 132 -8.17 -9.24 -5.52
N SER A 133 -8.02 -7.94 -5.77
CA SER A 133 -8.43 -6.90 -4.81
C SER A 133 -9.86 -6.42 -4.97
N GLN A 134 -10.51 -6.75 -6.07
CA GLN A 134 -11.87 -6.31 -6.41
C GLN A 134 -12.56 -7.31 -7.32
N ASP A 135 -13.89 -7.20 -7.42
CA ASP A 135 -14.71 -7.96 -8.34
C ASP A 135 -14.40 -7.59 -9.80
N VAL A 136 -14.47 -8.56 -10.70
CA VAL A 136 -14.27 -8.37 -12.14
C VAL A 136 -15.40 -9.05 -12.90
N THR A 137 -16.20 -8.26 -13.62
CA THR A 137 -17.23 -8.81 -14.51
C THR A 137 -16.65 -9.01 -15.90
N LEU A 138 -16.61 -10.27 -16.34
CA LEU A 138 -16.19 -10.70 -17.66
C LEU A 138 -17.37 -10.60 -18.62
N TRP A 139 -17.11 -10.02 -19.78
CA TRP A 139 -18.06 -9.82 -20.87
C TRP A 139 -17.49 -10.37 -22.17
N PRO A 140 -18.32 -10.81 -23.13
CA PRO A 140 -17.84 -11.33 -24.41
C PRO A 140 -17.54 -10.17 -25.36
N ILE A 141 -16.68 -9.24 -24.92
CA ILE A 141 -16.34 -8.03 -25.65
C ILE A 141 -14.83 -7.81 -25.69
N GLU A 142 -14.37 -7.09 -26.71
CA GLU A 142 -13.02 -6.59 -26.83
C GLU A 142 -13.02 -5.10 -27.17
N LEU A 143 -11.89 -4.44 -26.93
CA LEU A 143 -11.66 -3.08 -27.39
C LEU A 143 -10.99 -3.14 -28.77
N ALA A 144 -11.77 -2.95 -29.83
CA ALA A 144 -11.30 -3.08 -31.20
C ALA A 144 -10.43 -1.89 -31.64
N GLU A 145 -10.86 -0.67 -31.28
CA GLU A 145 -10.16 0.57 -31.65
C GLU A 145 -10.18 1.55 -30.48
N ALA A 146 -9.11 2.33 -30.33
CA ALA A 146 -9.15 3.54 -29.52
C ALA A 146 -8.43 4.67 -30.26
N GLU A 147 -9.04 5.84 -30.29
CA GLU A 147 -8.58 6.98 -31.08
C GLU A 147 -8.79 8.28 -30.30
N TYR A 148 -7.85 9.22 -30.43
CA TYR A 148 -7.97 10.55 -29.87
C TYR A 148 -8.47 11.52 -30.94
N VAL A 149 -9.66 12.08 -30.71
CA VAL A 149 -10.31 13.03 -31.60
C VAL A 149 -9.94 14.45 -31.17
N ASP A 150 -9.07 15.09 -31.95
CA ASP A 150 -8.49 16.40 -31.66
C ASP A 150 -9.20 17.52 -32.42
N GLY A 151 -10.43 17.84 -32.02
CA GLY A 151 -11.13 18.97 -32.62
C GLY A 151 -12.63 19.00 -32.36
N ARG A 152 -13.12 20.15 -31.90
CA ARG A 152 -14.55 20.40 -31.70
C ARG A 152 -15.36 20.23 -32.99
N SER A 153 -14.81 20.61 -34.13
CA SER A 153 -15.47 20.46 -35.44
C SER A 153 -15.83 19.02 -35.75
N GLU A 154 -14.92 18.09 -35.46
CA GLU A 154 -15.14 16.65 -35.68
C GLU A 154 -16.19 16.10 -34.71
N LEU A 155 -16.18 16.54 -33.45
CA LEU A 155 -17.20 16.16 -32.46
C LEU A 155 -18.59 16.71 -32.82
N VAL A 156 -18.68 17.92 -33.36
CA VAL A 156 -19.94 18.50 -33.83
C VAL A 156 -20.44 17.77 -35.08
N ALA A 157 -19.55 17.44 -36.02
CA ALA A 157 -19.88 16.62 -37.19
C ALA A 157 -20.38 15.22 -36.79
N ALA A 158 -19.80 14.64 -35.74
CA ALA A 158 -20.26 13.40 -35.12
C ALA A 158 -21.51 13.58 -34.22
N GLY A 159 -22.10 14.77 -34.13
CA GLY A 159 -23.31 15.02 -33.33
C GLY A 159 -23.11 14.98 -31.81
N LEU A 160 -21.87 14.87 -31.33
CA LEU A 160 -21.52 14.65 -29.92
C LEU A 160 -21.32 15.94 -29.11
N ALA A 161 -21.06 17.07 -29.78
CA ALA A 161 -20.73 18.35 -29.13
C ALA A 161 -21.76 19.47 -29.36
N LYS A 162 -23.02 19.13 -29.63
CA LYS A 162 -24.10 20.12 -29.87
C LYS A 162 -24.41 20.96 -28.62
N ASP A 163 -24.52 20.31 -27.46
CA ASP A 163 -24.96 20.93 -26.20
C ASP A 163 -23.91 20.83 -25.07
N ASN A 164 -22.62 20.75 -25.40
CA ASN A 164 -21.56 20.70 -24.40
C ASN A 164 -20.31 21.50 -24.82
N ALA A 165 -19.43 21.74 -23.85
CA ALA A 165 -18.18 22.48 -24.02
C ALA A 165 -16.99 21.60 -24.49
N ALA A 166 -17.23 20.37 -24.97
CA ALA A 166 -16.16 19.47 -25.33
C ALA A 166 -15.33 20.01 -26.50
N LYS A 167 -14.00 19.94 -26.37
CA LYS A 167 -13.03 20.34 -27.39
C LYS A 167 -12.30 19.15 -28.01
N ALA A 168 -12.18 18.05 -27.27
CA ALA A 168 -11.58 16.80 -27.71
C ALA A 168 -12.35 15.60 -27.14
N ALA A 169 -12.06 14.40 -27.62
CA ALA A 169 -12.61 13.17 -27.04
C ALA A 169 -11.68 11.97 -27.22
N LEU A 170 -11.84 10.98 -26.35
CA LEU A 170 -11.31 9.63 -26.54
C LEU A 170 -12.44 8.77 -27.08
N ARG A 171 -12.27 8.22 -28.28
CA ARG A 171 -13.19 7.28 -28.89
C ARG A 171 -12.71 5.86 -28.59
N LEU A 172 -13.59 5.05 -28.03
CA LEU A 172 -13.38 3.65 -27.68
C LEU A 172 -14.40 2.80 -28.43
N ARG A 173 -13.96 1.97 -29.36
CA ARG A 173 -14.84 1.03 -30.07
C ARG A 173 -14.85 -0.31 -29.37
N ILE A 174 -16.00 -0.68 -28.84
CA ILE A 174 -16.23 -1.98 -28.22
C ILE A 174 -16.86 -2.90 -29.26
N ARG A 175 -16.35 -4.13 -29.35
CA ARG A 175 -16.87 -5.19 -30.23
C ARG A 175 -17.28 -6.41 -29.42
N ARG A 176 -18.41 -7.03 -29.75
CA ARG A 176 -18.82 -8.33 -29.20
C ARG A 176 -18.06 -9.48 -29.88
N THR A 177 -17.43 -10.35 -29.11
CA THR A 177 -16.61 -11.49 -29.61
C THR A 177 -17.36 -12.83 -29.64
N GLY A 178 -18.46 -12.95 -28.89
CA GLY A 178 -19.26 -14.20 -28.76
C GLY A 178 -20.39 -14.39 -29.79
N GLY A 179 -20.49 -13.53 -30.80
CA GLY A 179 -21.60 -13.51 -31.74
C GLY A 179 -22.90 -12.90 -31.18
N GLY A 180 -23.77 -12.44 -32.07
CA GLY A 180 -24.99 -11.69 -31.71
C GLY A 180 -24.76 -10.18 -31.57
N PRO A 181 -25.84 -9.40 -31.41
CA PRO A 181 -25.77 -7.95 -31.28
C PRO A 181 -25.36 -7.49 -29.87
N LEU A 182 -24.74 -6.32 -29.73
CA LEU A 182 -24.39 -5.76 -28.42
C LEU A 182 -25.61 -5.48 -27.54
N CYS A 183 -26.76 -5.15 -28.14
CA CYS A 183 -27.99 -4.82 -27.41
C CYS A 183 -28.55 -5.93 -26.51
N ASP A 184 -28.14 -7.19 -26.73
CA ASP A 184 -28.52 -8.31 -25.87
C ASP A 184 -27.77 -8.31 -24.53
N LEU A 185 -26.65 -7.59 -24.42
CA LEU A 185 -25.83 -7.60 -23.22
C LEU A 185 -26.39 -6.62 -22.16
N PRO A 186 -26.58 -7.04 -20.90
CA PRO A 186 -26.90 -6.15 -19.78
C PRO A 186 -25.66 -5.36 -19.31
N LEU A 187 -24.92 -4.77 -20.25
CA LEU A 187 -23.71 -3.99 -19.99
C LEU A 187 -24.05 -2.54 -19.62
N ASP A 188 -24.09 -2.24 -18.32
CA ASP A 188 -24.23 -0.87 -17.83
C ASP A 188 -22.92 -0.23 -17.39
N ARG A 189 -21.98 -1.05 -16.90
CA ARG A 189 -20.71 -0.59 -16.35
C ARG A 189 -19.53 -1.30 -16.99
N LEU A 190 -18.55 -0.51 -17.42
CA LEU A 190 -17.30 -0.97 -17.99
C LEU A 190 -16.11 -0.44 -17.21
N THR A 191 -15.29 -1.34 -16.68
CA THR A 191 -14.04 -1.00 -16.00
C THR A 191 -12.86 -1.09 -16.96
N LEU A 192 -12.06 -0.04 -17.04
CA LEU A 192 -10.86 0.03 -17.88
C LEU A 192 -9.63 0.28 -17.02
N HIS A 193 -8.55 -0.47 -17.27
CA HIS A 193 -7.22 -0.12 -16.80
C HIS A 193 -6.49 0.70 -17.88
N LEU A 194 -5.83 1.79 -17.49
CA LEU A 194 -5.09 2.67 -18.39
C LEU A 194 -3.63 2.18 -18.49
N SER A 195 -3.40 1.29 -19.45
CA SER A 195 -2.18 0.46 -19.58
C SER A 195 -1.09 1.03 -20.49
N GLY A 196 -1.27 2.26 -20.98
CA GLY A 196 -0.38 2.88 -21.94
C GLY A 196 1.11 2.84 -21.54
N ALA A 197 2.00 2.75 -22.54
CA ALA A 197 3.42 2.58 -22.32
C ALA A 197 4.07 3.84 -21.69
N GLY A 198 4.98 3.64 -20.74
CA GLY A 198 5.72 4.73 -20.10
C GLY A 198 4.79 5.73 -19.40
N ALA A 199 4.78 6.97 -19.87
CA ALA A 199 4.01 8.06 -19.27
C ALA A 199 2.53 8.09 -19.70
N GLU A 200 2.12 7.25 -20.64
CA GLU A 200 0.80 7.34 -21.27
C GLU A 200 -0.35 7.07 -20.29
N GLY A 201 -0.24 6.05 -19.43
CA GLY A 201 -1.23 5.79 -18.38
C GLY A 201 -1.47 7.00 -17.46
N TRP A 202 -0.40 7.70 -17.08
CA TRP A 202 -0.48 8.92 -16.26
C TRP A 202 -1.24 10.04 -16.99
N ARG A 203 -0.95 10.24 -18.27
CA ARG A 203 -1.58 11.28 -19.11
C ARG A 203 -3.05 10.99 -19.37
N LEU A 204 -3.39 9.73 -19.65
CA LEU A 204 -4.78 9.28 -19.80
C LEU A 204 -5.55 9.50 -18.50
N TYR A 205 -4.96 9.11 -17.36
CA TYR A 205 -5.60 9.27 -16.05
C TYR A 205 -5.90 10.74 -15.74
N GLU A 206 -4.92 11.64 -15.92
CA GLU A 206 -5.11 13.08 -15.75
C GLU A 206 -6.15 13.64 -16.73
N ALA A 207 -6.06 13.32 -18.03
CA ALA A 207 -6.98 13.84 -19.03
C ALA A 207 -8.43 13.44 -18.77
N ILE A 208 -8.66 12.15 -18.47
CA ILE A 208 -10.01 11.61 -18.27
C ILE A 208 -10.64 12.18 -17.00
N LEU A 209 -9.90 12.24 -15.89
CA LEU A 209 -10.47 12.61 -14.59
C LEU A 209 -10.44 14.12 -14.31
N ALA A 210 -9.45 14.84 -14.83
CA ALA A 210 -9.39 16.30 -14.69
C ALA A 210 -10.27 17.01 -15.74
N GLN A 211 -10.27 16.52 -16.99
CA GLN A 211 -10.94 17.19 -18.12
C GLN A 211 -12.21 16.48 -18.60
N GLY A 212 -12.57 15.31 -18.03
CA GLY A 212 -13.78 14.58 -18.42
C GLY A 212 -15.07 15.35 -18.13
N LEU A 213 -15.80 15.65 -19.20
CA LEU A 213 -17.12 16.30 -19.15
C LEU A 213 -18.25 15.27 -19.06
N GLY A 214 -18.10 14.12 -19.69
CA GLY A 214 -19.08 13.04 -19.66
C GLY A 214 -18.86 12.03 -20.78
N LEU A 215 -19.81 11.11 -20.88
CA LEU A 215 -19.82 10.02 -21.84
C LEU A 215 -20.88 10.23 -22.91
N ALA A 216 -20.62 9.70 -24.10
CA ALA A 216 -21.59 9.63 -25.17
C ALA A 216 -21.43 8.32 -25.96
N GLY A 217 -22.55 7.70 -26.34
CA GLY A 217 -22.59 6.56 -27.24
C GLY A 217 -22.93 6.99 -28.67
N ARG A 218 -22.35 6.33 -29.66
CA ARG A 218 -22.64 6.57 -31.08
C ARG A 218 -22.68 5.25 -31.84
N SER A 219 -23.62 5.15 -32.76
CA SER A 219 -23.70 4.02 -33.69
C SER A 219 -22.50 3.96 -34.63
N THR A 220 -22.04 2.74 -34.89
CA THR A 220 -21.05 2.46 -35.93
C THR A 220 -21.70 2.23 -37.30
N ASP A 221 -23.00 1.91 -37.34
CA ASP A 221 -23.77 1.70 -38.57
C ASP A 221 -24.34 3.04 -39.10
N ARG A 222 -23.96 3.40 -40.32
CA ARG A 222 -24.46 4.57 -41.04
C ARG A 222 -25.96 4.52 -41.32
N ARG A 223 -26.57 3.33 -41.34
CA ARG A 223 -28.02 3.17 -41.52
C ARG A 223 -28.81 3.56 -40.26
N GLN A 224 -28.16 3.53 -39.10
CA GLN A 224 -28.73 3.88 -37.81
C GLN A 224 -27.86 4.95 -37.14
N ASP A 225 -27.73 6.14 -37.75
CA ASP A 225 -26.85 7.21 -37.29
C ASP A 225 -27.39 7.96 -36.05
N TRP A 226 -27.44 7.25 -34.92
CA TRP A 226 -27.80 7.83 -33.63
C TRP A 226 -26.56 8.21 -32.82
N SER A 227 -26.72 9.25 -31.99
CA SER A 227 -25.78 9.64 -30.94
C SER A 227 -26.57 9.92 -29.66
N LEU A 228 -26.00 9.59 -28.51
CA LEU A 228 -26.67 9.70 -27.22
C LEU A 228 -25.69 10.19 -26.16
N SER A 229 -26.09 11.21 -25.38
CA SER A 229 -25.34 11.60 -24.18
C SER A 229 -25.71 10.68 -23.02
N LEU A 230 -24.69 10.18 -22.32
CA LEU A 230 -24.81 9.23 -21.21
C LEU A 230 -24.56 9.91 -19.84
N GLY A 231 -24.31 11.23 -19.82
CA GLY A 231 -24.01 11.98 -18.61
C GLY A 231 -22.56 11.82 -18.12
N LYS A 232 -22.26 12.32 -16.92
CA LYS A 232 -20.93 12.26 -16.31
C LYS A 232 -20.84 11.13 -15.28
N THR A 233 -20.60 9.92 -15.77
CA THR A 233 -20.55 8.67 -15.01
C THR A 233 -19.17 8.03 -15.08
N ILE A 234 -18.12 8.84 -14.89
CA ILE A 234 -16.72 8.40 -14.88
C ILE A 234 -16.22 8.44 -13.44
N HIS A 235 -15.86 7.28 -12.90
CA HIS A 235 -15.41 7.16 -11.52
C HIS A 235 -14.01 6.54 -11.43
N PRO A 236 -13.06 7.18 -10.72
CA PRO A 236 -11.77 6.57 -10.46
C PRO A 236 -11.90 5.44 -9.44
N ARG A 237 -10.98 4.47 -9.51
CA ARG A 237 -10.94 3.28 -8.67
C ARG A 237 -9.64 3.18 -7.87
N GLY A 238 -9.70 2.47 -6.75
CA GLY A 238 -8.62 2.28 -5.79
C GLY A 238 -8.71 3.16 -4.55
N PHE A 239 -9.71 4.02 -4.41
CA PHE A 239 -9.78 4.96 -3.28
C PHE A 239 -10.63 4.44 -2.11
N GLU A 240 -11.57 3.53 -2.38
CA GLU A 240 -12.49 3.03 -1.37
C GLU A 240 -11.95 1.77 -0.65
N PRO A 241 -12.44 1.44 0.56
CA PRO A 241 -11.99 0.27 1.33
C PRO A 241 -12.20 -1.07 0.62
N GLU A 242 -13.27 -1.19 -0.16
CA GLU A 242 -13.64 -2.40 -0.89
C GLU A 242 -12.64 -2.71 -2.01
N GLU A 243 -11.87 -1.70 -2.42
CA GLU A 243 -10.89 -1.74 -3.50
C GLU A 243 -9.45 -1.85 -2.96
N ALA A 244 -9.28 -2.05 -1.65
CA ALA A 244 -7.99 -2.15 -0.99
C ALA A 244 -7.21 -3.41 -1.40
N LEU A 245 -5.93 -3.22 -1.70
CA LEU A 245 -4.94 -4.29 -1.79
C LEU A 245 -4.41 -4.62 -0.39
N LEU A 246 -4.03 -3.59 0.38
CA LEU A 246 -3.52 -3.77 1.73
C LEU A 246 -4.67 -3.86 2.76
N PRO A 247 -4.60 -4.79 3.72
CA PRO A 247 -5.54 -4.82 4.83
C PRO A 247 -5.54 -3.48 5.59
N VAL A 248 -6.72 -3.01 5.97
CA VAL A 248 -6.88 -1.81 6.81
C VAL A 248 -7.21 -2.28 8.23
N PRO A 249 -6.27 -2.23 9.19
CA PRO A 249 -6.60 -2.56 10.57
C PRO A 249 -7.64 -1.56 11.11
N GLY A 250 -8.66 -2.04 11.82
CA GLY A 250 -9.77 -1.20 12.27
C GLY A 250 -9.37 -0.04 13.20
N GLN A 251 -8.22 -0.16 13.89
CA GLN A 251 -7.66 0.89 14.74
C GLN A 251 -6.82 1.93 13.97
N SER A 252 -6.58 1.72 12.67
CA SER A 252 -5.68 2.54 11.86
C SER A 252 -6.43 3.52 10.97
N PHE A 253 -5.85 4.71 10.77
CA PHE A 253 -6.39 5.69 9.82
C PHE A 253 -6.22 5.19 8.38
N GLU A 254 -7.35 4.99 7.69
CA GLU A 254 -7.40 4.43 6.34
C GLU A 254 -6.63 5.25 5.29
N GLY A 255 -6.45 6.56 5.50
CA GLY A 255 -5.70 7.41 4.56
C GLY A 255 -4.24 6.97 4.37
N TYR A 256 -3.62 6.36 5.39
CA TYR A 256 -2.23 5.87 5.26
C TYR A 256 -2.10 4.70 4.30
N ARG A 257 -3.15 3.87 4.17
CA ARG A 257 -3.21 2.81 3.14
C ARG A 257 -3.00 3.40 1.74
N LEU A 258 -3.67 4.51 1.43
CA LEU A 258 -3.62 5.11 0.09
C LEU A 258 -2.20 5.54 -0.27
N LEU A 259 -1.47 6.12 0.69
CA LEU A 259 -0.06 6.47 0.52
C LEU A 259 0.82 5.23 0.34
N GLN A 260 0.64 4.21 1.18
CA GLN A 260 1.38 2.95 1.05
C GLN A 260 1.19 2.31 -0.32
N GLU A 261 -0.05 2.20 -0.78
CA GLU A 261 -0.36 1.59 -2.07
C GLU A 261 0.14 2.45 -3.24
N TYR A 262 0.12 3.78 -3.13
CA TYR A 262 0.74 4.69 -4.12
C TYR A 262 2.23 4.43 -4.25
N PHE A 263 2.98 4.41 -3.14
CA PHE A 263 4.42 4.17 -3.21
C PHE A 263 4.76 2.71 -3.52
N ALA A 264 3.87 1.76 -3.27
CA ALA A 264 4.03 0.35 -3.62
C ALA A 264 3.86 0.08 -5.12
N MET A 265 2.74 0.55 -5.71
CA MET A 265 2.39 0.33 -7.11
C MET A 265 1.41 1.41 -7.59
N PRO A 266 1.88 2.59 -8.07
CA PRO A 266 0.99 3.68 -8.50
C PRO A 266 -0.03 3.26 -9.56
N GLN A 267 0.32 2.31 -10.42
CA GLN A 267 -0.52 1.78 -11.51
C GLN A 267 -1.85 1.22 -11.01
N ARG A 268 -1.93 0.80 -9.73
CA ARG A 268 -3.17 0.29 -9.15
C ARG A 268 -4.31 1.31 -9.14
N PHE A 269 -4.00 2.60 -9.27
CA PHE A 269 -4.99 3.67 -9.37
C PHE A 269 -5.42 3.98 -10.81
N PHE A 270 -4.80 3.38 -11.83
CA PHE A 270 -5.13 3.63 -13.24
C PHE A 270 -6.39 2.90 -13.71
N PHE A 271 -7.36 2.76 -12.81
CA PHE A 271 -8.64 2.15 -13.11
C PHE A 271 -9.73 3.23 -13.14
N ILE A 272 -10.56 3.17 -14.18
CA ILE A 272 -11.75 4.00 -14.32
C ILE A 272 -12.96 3.11 -14.58
N ASP A 273 -14.08 3.46 -13.95
CA ASP A 273 -15.39 2.90 -14.25
C ASP A 273 -16.16 3.87 -15.13
N LEU A 274 -16.65 3.38 -16.27
CA LEU A 274 -17.61 4.04 -17.14
C LEU A 274 -18.99 3.44 -16.87
N GLY A 275 -19.89 4.19 -16.23
CA GLY A 275 -21.25 3.75 -15.90
C GLY A 275 -22.32 4.31 -16.81
N GLY A 276 -23.56 3.82 -16.70
CA GLY A 276 -24.70 4.34 -17.46
C GLY A 276 -24.63 4.02 -18.95
N LEU A 277 -23.98 2.92 -19.33
CA LEU A 277 -23.78 2.52 -20.73
C LEU A 277 -25.01 1.83 -21.32
N GLN A 278 -25.89 1.28 -20.47
CA GLN A 278 -27.04 0.47 -20.90
C GLN A 278 -27.90 1.14 -21.99
N PRO A 279 -28.22 2.45 -21.92
CA PRO A 279 -29.05 3.10 -22.95
C PRO A 279 -28.41 3.15 -24.34
N ALA A 280 -27.07 3.22 -24.43
CA ALA A 280 -26.35 3.15 -25.70
C ALA A 280 -26.22 1.70 -26.18
N VAL A 281 -25.92 0.78 -25.27
CA VAL A 281 -25.80 -0.65 -25.58
C VAL A 281 -27.11 -1.21 -26.15
N GLN A 282 -28.26 -0.89 -25.55
CA GLN A 282 -29.58 -1.33 -26.02
C GLN A 282 -29.94 -0.84 -27.44
N ARG A 283 -29.30 0.24 -27.92
CA ARG A 283 -29.51 0.75 -29.29
C ARG A 283 -28.51 0.20 -30.31
N ALA A 284 -27.51 -0.55 -29.86
CA ALA A 284 -26.50 -1.15 -30.72
C ALA A 284 -26.99 -2.51 -31.24
N GLU A 285 -27.74 -2.50 -32.35
CA GLU A 285 -28.21 -3.71 -33.04
C GLU A 285 -27.10 -4.48 -33.78
N GLY A 286 -25.91 -3.86 -33.93
CA GLY A 286 -24.71 -4.49 -34.48
C GLY A 286 -23.81 -5.11 -33.42
N ASP A 287 -22.63 -5.55 -33.84
CA ASP A 287 -21.56 -6.08 -32.99
C ASP A 287 -20.64 -5.00 -32.39
N ASP A 288 -20.64 -3.79 -32.99
CA ASP A 288 -19.75 -2.68 -32.64
C ASP A 288 -20.51 -1.47 -32.07
N LEU A 289 -19.95 -0.84 -31.02
CA LEU A 289 -20.42 0.41 -30.43
C LEU A 289 -19.24 1.36 -30.18
N ASP A 290 -19.38 2.63 -30.58
CA ASP A 290 -18.40 3.66 -30.24
C ASP A 290 -18.84 4.41 -28.97
N ILE A 291 -17.97 4.39 -27.95
CA ILE A 291 -18.11 5.16 -26.72
C ILE A 291 -17.11 6.31 -26.74
N TYR A 292 -17.59 7.52 -26.49
CA TYR A 292 -16.78 8.73 -26.42
C TYR A 292 -16.67 9.22 -24.99
N ILE A 293 -15.43 9.40 -24.52
CA ILE A 293 -15.12 10.18 -23.32
C ILE A 293 -14.85 11.62 -23.76
N LEU A 294 -15.78 12.52 -23.48
CA LEU A 294 -15.71 13.92 -23.88
C LEU A 294 -14.80 14.71 -22.94
N LEU A 295 -13.86 15.47 -23.51
CA LEU A 295 -12.87 16.25 -22.77
C LEU A 295 -13.07 17.76 -22.95
N ALA A 296 -12.93 18.50 -21.86
CA ALA A 296 -13.05 19.96 -21.83
C ALA A 296 -11.93 20.66 -22.62
N GLU A 297 -10.71 20.11 -22.58
CA GLU A 297 -9.55 20.60 -23.29
C GLU A 297 -8.87 19.47 -24.07
N GLY A 298 -8.19 19.83 -25.16
CA GLY A 298 -7.40 18.90 -25.94
C GLY A 298 -6.02 18.64 -25.32
N ASN A 299 -5.48 17.45 -25.55
CA ASN A 299 -4.12 17.08 -25.18
C ASN A 299 -3.40 16.40 -26.36
N PRO A 300 -2.55 17.12 -27.11
CA PRO A 300 -1.84 16.58 -28.27
C PRO A 300 -0.97 15.35 -27.96
N ALA A 301 -0.55 15.17 -26.70
CA ALA A 301 0.24 14.02 -26.28
C ALA A 301 -0.55 12.69 -26.29
N LEU A 302 -1.88 12.74 -26.48
CA LEU A 302 -2.75 11.56 -26.58
C LEU A 302 -3.01 11.13 -28.03
N LYS A 303 -2.42 11.79 -29.04
CA LYS A 303 -2.61 11.40 -30.46
C LYS A 303 -2.12 9.99 -30.79
N SER A 304 -1.20 9.44 -30.00
CA SER A 304 -0.60 8.13 -30.23
C SER A 304 -1.34 6.98 -29.53
N ILE A 305 -2.48 7.24 -28.88
CA ILE A 305 -3.21 6.19 -28.17
C ILE A 305 -3.73 5.15 -29.15
N THR A 306 -3.86 3.92 -28.68
CA THR A 306 -4.42 2.80 -29.45
C THR A 306 -5.28 1.94 -28.53
N ALA A 307 -5.93 0.91 -29.06
CA ALA A 307 -6.67 -0.05 -28.23
C ALA A 307 -5.79 -0.67 -27.12
N ARG A 308 -4.47 -0.82 -27.35
CA ARG A 308 -3.52 -1.36 -26.36
C ARG A 308 -3.24 -0.42 -25.18
N SER A 309 -3.66 0.83 -25.27
CA SER A 309 -3.55 1.81 -24.19
C SER A 309 -4.55 1.56 -23.07
N PHE A 310 -5.50 0.66 -23.27
CA PHE A 310 -6.54 0.29 -22.33
C PHE A 310 -6.62 -1.24 -22.24
N ASP A 311 -6.70 -1.78 -21.03
CA ASP A 311 -7.02 -3.20 -20.82
C ASP A 311 -8.41 -3.36 -20.20
N LEU A 312 -9.22 -4.18 -20.85
CA LEU A 312 -10.46 -4.73 -20.31
C LEU A 312 -10.14 -5.89 -19.36
N PHE A 313 -11.03 -6.14 -18.40
CA PHE A 313 -10.94 -7.30 -17.48
C PHE A 313 -9.61 -7.37 -16.72
N ALA A 314 -8.99 -6.21 -16.49
CA ALA A 314 -7.82 -6.08 -15.66
C ALA A 314 -8.22 -5.97 -14.19
N VAL A 315 -7.38 -6.51 -13.30
CA VAL A 315 -7.61 -6.47 -11.86
C VAL A 315 -6.30 -6.43 -11.08
N PRO A 316 -6.18 -5.54 -10.08
CA PRO A 316 -5.06 -5.59 -9.16
C PRO A 316 -5.12 -6.87 -8.32
N ALA A 317 -3.95 -7.47 -8.07
CA ALA A 317 -3.82 -8.62 -7.21
C ALA A 317 -2.64 -8.46 -6.25
N ILE A 318 -2.78 -9.01 -5.05
CA ILE A 318 -1.77 -8.92 -3.99
C ILE A 318 -1.29 -10.31 -3.58
N ASN A 319 0.01 -10.43 -3.30
CA ASN A 319 0.64 -11.64 -2.77
C ASN A 319 0.36 -11.78 -1.27
N LEU A 320 -0.90 -12.03 -0.93
CA LEU A 320 -1.37 -12.09 0.44
C LEU A 320 -2.51 -13.10 0.55
N PHE A 321 -2.34 -14.15 1.37
CA PHE A 321 -3.31 -15.24 1.48
C PHE A 321 -3.24 -15.88 2.87
N SER A 322 -4.39 -16.38 3.36
CA SER A 322 -4.44 -17.11 4.62
C SER A 322 -3.85 -18.51 4.43
N LYS A 323 -2.98 -18.93 5.35
CA LYS A 323 -2.40 -20.27 5.41
C LYS A 323 -2.29 -20.73 6.86
N ARG A 324 -2.56 -22.01 7.10
CA ARG A 324 -2.30 -22.66 8.39
C ARG A 324 -0.80 -22.93 8.51
N CYS A 325 -0.19 -22.49 9.61
CA CYS A 325 1.20 -22.74 9.91
C CYS A 325 1.41 -24.13 10.51
N ASP A 326 2.65 -24.63 10.43
CA ASP A 326 3.04 -25.84 11.13
C ASP A 326 2.94 -25.68 12.66
N ARG A 327 2.67 -26.79 13.36
CA ARG A 327 2.54 -26.81 14.83
C ARG A 327 3.81 -26.29 15.50
N VAL A 328 3.69 -25.24 16.30
CA VAL A 328 4.80 -24.68 17.08
C VAL A 328 4.88 -25.42 18.41
N ALA A 329 6.01 -26.03 18.74
CA ALA A 329 6.18 -26.69 20.03
C ALA A 329 6.45 -25.64 21.11
N VAL A 330 5.78 -25.77 22.27
CA VAL A 330 5.98 -24.91 23.43
C VAL A 330 6.86 -25.67 24.41
N ALA A 331 8.16 -25.33 24.44
CA ALA A 331 9.10 -25.84 25.43
C ALA A 331 9.10 -24.92 26.66
N GLY A 332 9.01 -25.48 27.87
CA GLY A 332 8.92 -24.69 29.10
C GLY A 332 10.13 -23.83 29.45
N THR A 333 11.24 -23.97 28.72
CA THR A 333 12.48 -23.18 28.89
C THR A 333 12.59 -22.00 27.94
N GLU A 334 11.79 -21.97 26.87
CA GLU A 334 11.85 -20.95 25.83
C GLU A 334 10.72 -19.93 26.01
N ILE A 335 11.05 -18.65 25.91
CA ILE A 335 10.08 -17.54 26.04
C ILE A 335 9.56 -17.11 24.65
N ASP A 336 10.42 -17.19 23.63
CA ASP A 336 10.12 -16.79 22.25
C ASP A 336 9.99 -18.05 21.37
N HIS A 337 8.79 -18.30 20.84
CA HIS A 337 8.53 -19.44 19.96
C HIS A 337 8.45 -18.99 18.50
N LEU A 338 9.34 -19.51 17.64
CA LEU A 338 9.35 -19.20 16.22
C LEU A 338 8.14 -19.81 15.51
N VAL A 339 7.34 -18.97 14.83
CA VAL A 339 6.24 -19.42 13.98
C VAL A 339 6.76 -19.68 12.57
N THR A 340 6.72 -20.94 12.15
CA THR A 340 7.10 -21.34 10.78
C THR A 340 5.85 -21.71 9.99
N VAL A 341 5.65 -21.05 8.84
CA VAL A 341 4.47 -21.31 7.99
C VAL A 341 4.50 -22.73 7.43
N ASP A 342 5.66 -23.14 6.91
CA ASP A 342 5.85 -24.45 6.29
C ASP A 342 7.32 -24.87 6.47
N ARG A 343 7.57 -25.96 7.22
CA ARG A 343 8.93 -26.45 7.50
C ARG A 343 9.59 -27.08 6.28
N THR A 344 8.82 -27.48 5.26
CA THR A 344 9.38 -28.00 4.01
C THR A 344 9.94 -26.88 3.14
N ALA A 345 9.35 -25.68 3.25
CA ALA A 345 9.72 -24.51 2.47
C ALA A 345 9.85 -23.24 3.35
N PRO A 346 10.77 -23.22 4.35
CA PRO A 346 10.84 -22.14 5.34
C PRO A 346 11.31 -20.79 4.77
N LEU A 347 11.84 -20.79 3.55
CA LEU A 347 12.29 -19.57 2.86
C LEU A 347 11.25 -19.00 1.90
N ASP A 348 10.17 -19.73 1.63
CA ASP A 348 9.21 -19.37 0.58
C ASP A 348 8.02 -18.56 1.11
N TYR A 349 7.90 -18.46 2.43
CA TYR A 349 6.81 -17.77 3.09
C TYR A 349 7.31 -16.76 4.12
N GLU A 350 6.54 -15.70 4.30
CA GLU A 350 6.73 -14.72 5.34
C GLU A 350 5.37 -14.34 5.92
N ILE A 351 5.28 -14.22 7.25
CA ILE A 351 4.01 -13.94 7.92
C ILE A 351 3.74 -12.44 7.86
N TYR A 352 2.61 -12.05 7.27
CA TYR A 352 2.13 -10.68 7.26
C TYR A 352 1.39 -10.34 8.55
N GLN A 353 0.47 -11.19 9.02
CA GLN A 353 -0.30 -10.98 10.25
C GLN A 353 -0.83 -12.31 10.78
N LEU A 354 -0.97 -12.44 12.10
CA LEU A 354 -1.63 -13.59 12.72
C LEU A 354 -3.15 -13.39 12.72
N GLU A 355 -3.88 -14.40 12.26
CA GLU A 355 -5.35 -14.40 12.26
C GLU A 355 -5.88 -15.10 13.51
N GLU A 356 -5.26 -16.21 13.90
CA GLU A 356 -5.70 -17.04 15.03
C GLU A 356 -4.52 -17.79 15.65
N VAL A 357 -4.49 -17.83 16.98
CA VAL A 357 -3.51 -18.60 17.77
C VAL A 357 -4.28 -19.45 18.78
N THR A 358 -4.11 -20.77 18.70
CA THR A 358 -4.79 -21.72 19.57
C THR A 358 -3.74 -22.62 20.23
N GLY A 359 -3.70 -22.63 21.56
CA GLY A 359 -2.87 -23.56 22.32
C GLY A 359 -3.55 -24.90 22.49
N ILE A 360 -2.84 -25.95 22.14
CA ILE A 360 -3.27 -27.33 22.31
C ILE A 360 -2.67 -27.85 23.59
N ALA A 361 -3.55 -28.14 24.54
CA ALA A 361 -3.20 -28.84 25.76
C ALA A 361 -3.03 -30.34 25.48
N GLY A 362 -2.17 -31.00 26.25
CA GLY A 362 -2.07 -32.46 26.18
C GLY A 362 -3.29 -33.14 26.82
N ASP A 363 -3.63 -34.34 26.33
CA ASP A 363 -4.52 -35.33 26.97
C ASP A 363 -5.92 -34.83 27.39
N GLY A 364 -6.85 -34.78 26.43
CA GLY A 364 -8.30 -34.59 26.68
C GLY A 364 -8.74 -33.20 27.17
N ALA A 365 -7.81 -32.28 27.42
CA ALA A 365 -8.11 -30.89 27.77
C ALA A 365 -8.56 -30.07 26.54
N GLU A 366 -9.40 -29.07 26.79
CA GLU A 366 -9.90 -28.18 25.74
C GLU A 366 -8.78 -27.31 25.16
N ASP A 367 -8.90 -27.01 23.86
CA ASP A 367 -8.05 -26.07 23.16
C ASP A 367 -8.26 -24.64 23.71
N ILE A 368 -7.16 -23.94 23.93
CA ILE A 368 -7.17 -22.59 24.53
C ILE A 368 -6.94 -21.58 23.42
N ALA A 369 -7.93 -20.77 23.11
CA ALA A 369 -7.74 -19.62 22.24
C ALA A 369 -6.85 -18.59 22.94
N PHE A 370 -5.79 -18.12 22.29
CA PHE A 370 -4.96 -17.01 22.76
C PHE A 370 -5.36 -15.74 22.03
N ARG A 371 -5.46 -14.63 22.76
CA ARG A 371 -5.74 -13.30 22.19
C ARG A 371 -4.47 -12.44 22.09
N PRO A 372 -4.40 -11.49 21.14
CA PRO A 372 -3.33 -10.50 21.16
C PRO A 372 -3.34 -9.78 22.51
N PHE A 373 -2.18 -9.65 23.16
CA PHE A 373 -2.06 -8.97 24.46
C PHE A 373 -2.57 -7.52 24.41
N TYR A 374 -2.37 -6.85 23.27
CA TYR A 374 -2.81 -5.47 23.04
C TYR A 374 -4.16 -5.36 22.33
N SER A 375 -5.15 -6.19 22.70
CA SER A 375 -6.49 -6.10 22.13
C SER A 375 -7.29 -4.94 22.74
N ALA A 376 -7.99 -4.16 21.91
CA ALA A 376 -8.84 -3.05 22.37
C ALA A 376 -10.01 -3.50 23.26
N GLN A 377 -10.31 -4.81 23.29
CA GLN A 377 -11.47 -5.36 24.00
C GLN A 377 -11.21 -5.50 25.51
N ASP A 378 -9.95 -5.64 25.94
CA ASP A 378 -9.60 -5.95 27.34
C ASP A 378 -9.53 -4.72 28.28
N PHE A 379 -9.55 -3.50 27.75
CA PHE A 379 -9.51 -2.26 28.54
C PHE A 379 -10.90 -1.74 28.95
N THR A 380 -11.97 -2.47 28.62
CA THR A 380 -13.33 -2.09 29.01
C THR A 380 -13.71 -2.73 30.35
N PRO A 381 -14.41 -2.03 31.26
CA PRO A 381 -14.85 -2.59 32.55
C PRO A 381 -15.78 -3.81 32.44
N PHE A 382 -16.29 -4.08 31.23
CA PHE A 382 -17.24 -5.13 30.90
C PHE A 382 -16.61 -6.26 30.07
N ALA A 383 -15.30 -6.24 29.87
CA ALA A 383 -14.59 -7.25 29.08
C ALA A 383 -14.59 -8.61 29.79
N ASP A 384 -14.86 -9.64 29.00
CA ASP A 384 -14.81 -11.04 29.44
C ASP A 384 -13.42 -11.39 30.00
N THR A 385 -13.36 -12.15 31.09
CA THR A 385 -12.09 -12.45 31.79
C THR A 385 -11.25 -13.48 31.04
N HIS A 386 -10.62 -13.06 29.94
CA HIS A 386 -9.68 -13.88 29.19
C HIS A 386 -8.34 -13.98 29.94
N ASN A 387 -7.73 -15.17 29.96
CA ASN A 387 -6.52 -15.45 30.74
C ASN A 387 -5.30 -15.84 29.90
N ALA A 388 -5.43 -15.93 28.57
CA ALA A 388 -4.39 -16.41 27.67
C ALA A 388 -4.08 -15.39 26.57
N TYR A 389 -2.90 -14.80 26.61
CA TYR A 389 -2.49 -13.75 25.70
C TYR A 389 -1.21 -14.10 24.96
N TYR A 390 -1.04 -13.56 23.76
CA TYR A 390 0.20 -13.65 23.01
C TYR A 390 0.72 -12.26 22.63
N ASN A 391 2.04 -12.15 22.59
CA ASN A 391 2.77 -11.02 22.03
C ASN A 391 3.51 -11.48 20.77
N VAL A 392 3.64 -10.56 19.82
CA VAL A 392 4.33 -10.81 18.55
C VAL A 392 5.63 -10.03 18.54
N ARG A 393 6.72 -10.69 18.15
CA ARG A 393 8.00 -10.02 17.90
C ARG A 393 8.53 -10.36 16.52
N ARG A 394 8.88 -9.34 15.74
CA ARG A 394 9.46 -9.52 14.41
C ARG A 394 10.94 -9.25 14.44
N ARG A 395 11.73 -10.20 13.93
CA ARG A 395 13.18 -10.03 13.78
C ARG A 395 13.56 -10.19 12.33
N LEU A 396 14.31 -9.21 11.82
CA LEU A 396 14.94 -9.32 10.52
C LEU A 396 15.87 -10.53 10.50
N ARG A 397 15.78 -11.29 9.42
CA ARG A 397 16.65 -12.45 9.25
C ARG A 397 18.09 -12.00 8.98
N GLN A 398 19.04 -12.61 9.67
CA GLN A 398 20.46 -12.42 9.36
C GLN A 398 20.91 -13.43 8.30
N ARG A 399 21.84 -13.00 7.44
CA ARG A 399 22.43 -13.89 6.43
C ARG A 399 23.26 -14.97 7.13
N SER A 400 22.99 -16.23 6.81
CA SER A 400 23.83 -17.34 7.27
C SER A 400 25.24 -17.27 6.67
N GLU A 401 26.25 -17.84 7.32
CA GLU A 401 27.62 -17.89 6.79
C GLU A 401 27.70 -18.53 5.41
N LYS A 402 26.93 -19.60 5.18
CA LYS A 402 26.83 -20.25 3.86
C LYS A 402 26.31 -19.30 2.77
N GLN A 403 25.33 -18.46 3.08
CA GLN A 403 24.80 -17.46 2.13
C GLN A 403 25.77 -16.31 1.89
N ARG A 404 26.59 -15.94 2.89
CA ARG A 404 27.66 -14.95 2.70
C ARG A 404 28.76 -15.45 1.76
N LEU A 405 29.03 -16.76 1.79
CA LEU A 405 30.08 -17.40 1.00
C LEU A 405 29.63 -17.83 -0.41
N LYS A 406 28.42 -18.38 -0.55
CA LYS A 406 27.91 -18.95 -1.82
C LYS A 406 26.96 -18.04 -2.60
N GLY A 407 26.69 -16.83 -2.09
CA GLY A 407 25.71 -15.91 -2.66
C GLY A 407 24.28 -16.17 -2.17
N THR A 408 23.41 -15.20 -2.42
CA THR A 408 22.01 -15.18 -1.95
C THR A 408 21.04 -15.50 -3.10
N ARG A 409 19.93 -16.20 -2.82
CA ARG A 409 18.85 -16.48 -3.79
C ARG A 409 18.30 -15.19 -4.41
N THR A 410 18.02 -14.21 -3.55
CA THR A 410 17.62 -12.84 -3.91
C THR A 410 18.21 -11.86 -2.89
N SER A 411 18.09 -10.56 -3.13
CA SER A 411 18.49 -9.52 -2.17
C SER A 411 17.55 -9.40 -0.96
N TYR A 412 16.34 -9.96 -1.05
CA TYR A 412 15.30 -9.87 -0.03
C TYR A 412 15.48 -10.96 1.04
N LEU A 413 15.60 -10.54 2.30
CA LEU A 413 15.83 -11.46 3.43
C LEU A 413 14.55 -11.91 4.13
N GLY A 414 13.57 -10.99 4.23
CA GLY A 414 12.37 -11.12 5.05
C GLY A 414 12.62 -11.11 6.57
N ALA A 415 11.53 -11.10 7.31
CA ALA A 415 11.50 -11.20 8.76
C ALA A 415 11.00 -12.58 9.23
N GLU A 416 11.35 -12.91 10.47
CA GLU A 416 10.84 -14.06 11.20
C GLU A 416 9.96 -13.57 12.35
N LEU A 417 8.87 -14.29 12.62
CA LEU A 417 7.87 -13.93 13.63
C LEU A 417 7.97 -14.89 14.80
N TYR A 418 8.13 -14.33 16.00
CA TYR A 418 8.17 -15.04 17.26
C TYR A 418 6.93 -14.71 18.09
N LEU A 419 6.44 -15.72 18.80
CA LEU A 419 5.33 -15.61 19.74
C LEU A 419 5.84 -15.76 21.17
N THR A 420 5.38 -14.88 22.05
CA THR A 420 5.58 -15.00 23.49
C THR A 420 4.21 -15.14 24.15
N LEU A 421 4.04 -16.14 25.01
CA LEU A 421 2.78 -16.44 25.67
C LEU A 421 2.77 -15.87 27.09
N SER A 422 1.70 -15.16 27.45
CA SER A 422 1.53 -14.56 28.77
C SER A 422 0.14 -14.79 29.33
N ASP A 423 0.03 -14.91 30.65
CA ASP A 423 -1.26 -14.91 31.33
C ASP A 423 -1.78 -13.49 31.60
N ARG A 424 -2.93 -13.38 32.26
CA ARG A 424 -3.52 -12.09 32.65
C ARG A 424 -2.65 -11.27 33.62
N LYS A 425 -1.83 -11.93 34.45
CA LYS A 425 -0.90 -11.27 35.37
C LYS A 425 0.42 -10.90 34.69
N GLN A 426 0.50 -11.05 33.36
CA GLN A 426 1.70 -10.82 32.56
C GLN A 426 2.85 -11.79 32.92
N ALA A 427 2.54 -12.91 33.57
CA ALA A 427 3.50 -13.97 33.82
C ALA A 427 3.60 -14.88 32.58
N PRO A 428 4.76 -15.54 32.35
CA PRO A 428 4.87 -16.57 31.32
C PRO A 428 3.74 -17.60 31.46
N TYR A 429 3.07 -17.91 30.35
CA TYR A 429 1.90 -18.77 30.40
C TYR A 429 2.26 -20.18 30.90
N PRO A 430 1.52 -20.76 31.87
CA PRO A 430 1.88 -22.04 32.47
C PRO A 430 1.85 -23.20 31.45
N SER A 431 2.76 -24.16 31.64
CA SER A 431 3.20 -25.18 30.66
C SER A 431 2.20 -26.29 30.29
N HIS A 432 0.90 -26.10 30.47
CA HIS A 432 -0.10 -27.09 30.08
C HIS A 432 -0.33 -27.14 28.56
N VAL A 433 0.02 -26.07 27.84
CA VAL A 433 0.03 -26.00 26.38
C VAL A 433 1.32 -26.63 25.85
N LYS A 434 1.19 -27.68 25.02
CA LYS A 434 2.34 -28.37 24.40
C LYS A 434 2.63 -27.87 22.99
N GLN A 435 1.61 -27.44 22.27
CA GLN A 435 1.72 -27.00 20.88
C GLN A 435 0.82 -25.80 20.60
N LEU A 436 1.20 -24.96 19.65
CA LEU A 436 0.35 -23.91 19.10
C LEU A 436 -0.11 -24.28 17.69
N ALA A 437 -1.41 -24.16 17.46
CA ALA A 437 -2.01 -23.98 16.15
C ALA A 437 -1.96 -22.50 15.79
N VAL A 438 -1.44 -22.18 14.61
CA VAL A 438 -1.46 -20.79 14.13
C VAL A 438 -2.06 -20.76 12.73
N ARG A 439 -2.98 -19.84 12.52
CA ARG A 439 -3.45 -19.43 11.19
C ARG A 439 -3.00 -18.00 10.97
N ALA A 440 -2.38 -17.76 9.82
CA ALA A 440 -1.76 -16.47 9.53
C ALA A 440 -1.98 -16.06 8.08
N LEU A 441 -2.10 -14.76 7.88
CA LEU A 441 -1.99 -14.12 6.58
C LEU A 441 -0.51 -14.10 6.18
N CYS A 442 -0.19 -14.68 5.04
CA CYS A 442 1.17 -14.93 4.59
C CYS A 442 1.42 -14.31 3.21
N THR A 443 2.67 -13.96 2.94
CA THR A 443 3.19 -13.62 1.61
C THR A 443 4.13 -14.72 1.15
N ASN A 444 4.45 -14.76 -0.15
CA ASN A 444 5.46 -15.65 -0.73
C ASN A 444 6.87 -15.05 -0.72
N ARG A 445 7.23 -14.28 0.30
CA ARG A 445 8.57 -13.72 0.50
C ARG A 445 9.20 -13.21 -0.81
N ASP A 446 10.32 -13.77 -1.25
CA ASP A 446 11.06 -13.40 -2.46
C ASP A 446 10.64 -14.14 -3.74
N LEU A 447 9.70 -15.09 -3.67
CA LEU A 447 9.21 -15.81 -4.85
C LEU A 447 8.60 -14.92 -5.93
N PRO A 448 7.90 -13.80 -5.63
CA PRO A 448 7.46 -12.87 -6.67
C PRO A 448 8.60 -12.36 -7.57
N MET A 449 9.83 -12.25 -7.03
CA MET A 449 11.01 -11.83 -7.80
C MET A 449 11.55 -12.92 -8.72
N LEU A 450 11.15 -14.18 -8.48
CA LEU A 450 11.59 -15.38 -9.21
C LEU A 450 10.49 -15.94 -10.12
N THR A 451 9.30 -15.34 -10.10
CA THR A 451 8.16 -15.79 -10.89
C THR A 451 8.39 -15.44 -12.35
N ALA A 452 8.36 -16.43 -13.23
CA ALA A 452 8.49 -16.21 -14.66
C ALA A 452 7.20 -15.59 -15.23
N ILE A 453 7.32 -14.42 -15.85
CA ILE A 453 6.22 -13.68 -16.48
C ILE A 453 6.53 -13.50 -17.97
N GLY A 454 5.52 -13.66 -18.84
CA GLY A 454 5.58 -13.38 -20.27
C GLY A 454 6.20 -14.46 -21.15
N GLY A 455 6.68 -15.57 -20.56
CA GLY A 455 7.37 -16.65 -21.29
C GLY A 455 6.50 -17.82 -21.75
N ALA A 456 5.19 -17.78 -21.48
CA ALA A 456 4.28 -18.91 -21.71
C ALA A 456 2.91 -18.46 -22.27
N GLU A 457 1.99 -19.41 -22.46
CA GLU A 457 0.59 -19.14 -22.84
C GLU A 457 -0.21 -18.41 -21.75
N THR A 458 0.04 -18.71 -20.46
CA THR A 458 -0.55 -17.97 -19.33
C THR A 458 0.48 -17.80 -18.21
N ASP A 459 0.43 -16.67 -17.51
CA ASP A 459 1.33 -16.37 -16.39
C ASP A 459 0.79 -16.95 -15.07
N PHE A 460 -0.54 -16.89 -14.91
CA PHE A 460 -1.25 -17.42 -13.75
C PHE A 460 -2.36 -18.40 -14.17
N SER A 461 -2.73 -19.26 -13.23
CA SER A 461 -3.90 -20.15 -13.32
C SER A 461 -4.91 -19.78 -12.24
N LEU A 462 -6.19 -20.06 -12.51
CA LEU A 462 -7.31 -19.92 -11.56
C LEU A 462 -7.61 -21.29 -10.95
N PRO A 463 -7.20 -21.56 -9.69
CA PRO A 463 -7.45 -22.86 -9.05
C PRO A 463 -8.94 -23.20 -8.93
N ASP A 464 -9.77 -22.18 -8.72
CA ASP A 464 -11.22 -22.33 -8.54
C ASP A 464 -12.00 -22.38 -9.87
N GLY A 465 -11.30 -22.22 -11.01
CA GLY A 465 -11.89 -22.19 -12.34
C GLY A 465 -12.52 -20.84 -12.71
N GLY A 466 -13.18 -20.82 -13.88
CA GLY A 466 -13.84 -19.64 -14.45
C GLY A 466 -13.70 -19.62 -15.99
N PRO A 467 -14.57 -18.88 -16.70
CA PRO A 467 -14.57 -18.82 -18.15
C PRO A 467 -13.45 -17.88 -18.67
N VAL A 468 -12.20 -18.24 -18.37
CA VAL A 468 -10.99 -17.47 -18.67
C VAL A 468 -9.98 -18.38 -19.36
N SER A 469 -9.50 -17.97 -20.53
CA SER A 469 -8.53 -18.72 -21.32
C SER A 469 -7.09 -18.45 -20.88
N GLU A 470 -6.76 -17.18 -20.60
CA GLU A 470 -5.44 -16.77 -20.12
C GLU A 470 -5.53 -15.70 -19.02
N VAL A 471 -4.55 -15.73 -18.11
CA VAL A 471 -4.33 -14.71 -17.09
C VAL A 471 -2.90 -14.20 -17.23
N ARG A 472 -2.75 -12.95 -17.69
CA ARG A 472 -1.46 -12.32 -18.02
C ARG A 472 -1.16 -11.18 -17.06
N ALA A 473 0.07 -11.08 -16.55
CA ALA A 473 0.48 -9.90 -15.79
C ALA A 473 0.79 -8.74 -16.75
N ILE A 474 -0.08 -7.73 -16.75
CA ILE A 474 0.16 -6.48 -17.50
C ILE A 474 1.12 -5.55 -16.74
N VAL A 475 1.08 -5.60 -15.41
CA VAL A 475 2.11 -5.01 -14.54
C VAL A 475 2.81 -6.15 -13.82
N PRO A 476 4.13 -6.37 -14.03
CA PRO A 476 4.84 -7.47 -13.40
C PRO A 476 4.80 -7.34 -11.86
N PRO A 477 4.85 -8.46 -11.13
CA PRO A 477 4.87 -8.43 -9.67
C PRO A 477 5.93 -7.49 -9.11
N THR A 478 5.52 -6.56 -8.27
CA THR A 478 6.44 -5.63 -7.61
C THR A 478 7.36 -6.37 -6.66
N ARG A 479 8.54 -5.79 -6.40
CA ARG A 479 9.45 -6.39 -5.41
C ARG A 479 8.83 -6.27 -4.02
N PRO A 480 8.80 -7.37 -3.23
CA PRO A 480 8.39 -7.30 -1.83
C PRO A 480 9.32 -6.35 -1.08
N ARG A 481 8.80 -5.62 -0.09
CA ARG A 481 9.57 -4.67 0.69
C ARG A 481 9.56 -5.04 2.16
N GLN A 482 10.62 -4.65 2.85
CA GLN A 482 10.75 -4.83 4.29
C GLN A 482 9.72 -3.96 5.03
N SER A 483 9.62 -4.18 6.33
CA SER A 483 8.74 -3.36 7.19
C SER A 483 9.16 -1.89 7.11
N LEU A 484 8.18 -0.98 7.16
CA LEU A 484 8.45 0.45 7.25
C LEU A 484 9.08 0.83 8.60
N ALA A 485 8.75 0.07 9.65
CA ALA A 485 9.13 0.30 11.03
C ALA A 485 10.45 -0.38 11.40
N GLU A 486 11.52 -0.08 10.66
CA GLU A 486 12.87 -0.58 10.92
C GLU A 486 13.83 0.53 11.35
N GLY A 487 14.65 0.23 12.36
CA GLY A 487 15.65 1.16 12.89
C GLY A 487 15.06 2.51 13.30
N ALA A 488 15.71 3.60 12.87
CA ALA A 488 15.28 4.96 13.20
C ALA A 488 13.90 5.34 12.60
N ARG A 489 13.46 4.71 11.51
CA ARG A 489 12.16 4.98 10.89
C ARG A 489 10.99 4.57 11.79
N ALA A 490 11.18 3.55 12.63
CA ALA A 490 10.17 3.14 13.61
C ALA A 490 9.82 4.30 14.56
N TRP A 491 10.83 5.07 14.99
CA TRP A 491 10.59 6.25 15.84
C TRP A 491 9.94 7.41 15.08
N GLN A 492 10.30 7.62 13.82
CA GLN A 492 9.64 8.64 12.98
C GLN A 492 8.15 8.31 12.79
N LEU A 493 7.80 7.03 12.64
CA LEU A 493 6.40 6.56 12.58
C LEU A 493 5.66 6.74 13.91
N VAL A 494 6.36 6.59 15.05
CA VAL A 494 5.79 6.90 16.36
C VAL A 494 5.58 8.41 16.53
N SER A 495 6.57 9.24 16.17
CA SER A 495 6.43 10.70 16.20
C SER A 495 5.26 11.18 15.33
N HIS A 496 5.04 10.52 14.19
CA HIS A 496 3.91 10.73 13.30
C HIS A 496 2.54 10.50 13.98
N LEU A 497 2.46 9.74 15.06
CA LEU A 497 1.23 9.61 15.87
C LEU A 497 0.86 10.88 16.63
N SER A 498 1.85 11.72 16.95
CA SER A 498 1.64 12.94 17.74
C SER A 498 1.28 14.17 16.89
N LEU A 499 1.38 14.06 15.56
CA LEU A 499 1.16 15.18 14.65
C LEU A 499 -0.33 15.46 14.48
N ASN A 500 -0.76 16.64 14.94
CA ASN A 500 -2.02 17.25 14.51
C ASN A 500 -1.83 17.79 13.08
N TYR A 501 -2.30 17.05 12.08
CA TYR A 501 -2.06 17.37 10.67
C TYR A 501 -2.65 18.72 10.24
N LEU A 502 -3.66 19.21 10.94
CA LEU A 502 -4.20 20.57 10.75
C LEU A 502 -3.16 21.66 11.06
N SER A 503 -2.24 21.42 12.00
CA SER A 503 -1.15 22.35 12.32
C SER A 503 -0.04 22.36 11.25
N LEU A 504 0.07 21.32 10.41
CA LEU A 504 1.03 21.29 9.28
C LEU A 504 0.63 22.26 8.17
N VAL A 505 -0.67 22.56 8.06
CA VAL A 505 -1.23 23.39 7.00
C VAL A 505 -1.38 24.87 7.41
N ASP A 506 -1.12 25.17 8.68
CA ASP A 506 -1.20 26.50 9.31
C ASP A 506 0.19 27.09 9.62
N ALA A 507 1.27 26.37 9.28
CA ALA A 507 2.63 26.81 9.57
C ALA A 507 3.08 27.89 8.57
N ASP A 508 3.26 29.11 9.09
CA ASP A 508 3.82 30.27 8.40
C ASP A 508 4.93 29.92 7.40
N ARG A 509 4.77 30.41 6.16
CA ARG A 509 5.82 30.58 5.13
C ARG A 509 6.70 29.33 4.88
N GLY A 510 6.14 28.29 4.26
CA GLY A 510 6.92 27.23 3.58
C GLY A 510 7.25 25.98 4.40
N LYS A 511 6.91 25.94 5.70
CA LYS A 511 7.12 24.73 6.54
C LYS A 511 6.15 23.59 6.22
N GLY A 512 4.96 23.88 5.70
CA GLY A 512 3.95 22.86 5.39
C GLY A 512 4.39 21.84 4.33
N ALA A 513 5.14 22.28 3.31
CA ALA A 513 5.67 21.37 2.29
C ALA A 513 6.74 20.43 2.89
N ASN A 514 7.65 20.93 3.72
CA ASN A 514 8.64 20.10 4.41
C ASN A 514 7.97 19.01 5.24
N ALA A 515 6.96 19.39 6.00
CA ALA A 515 6.32 18.47 6.91
C ALA A 515 5.46 17.41 6.17
N LEU A 516 4.82 17.78 5.05
CA LEU A 516 4.17 16.81 4.17
C LEU A 516 5.20 15.90 3.46
N ARG A 517 6.37 16.41 3.06
CA ARG A 517 7.47 15.60 2.52
C ARG A 517 8.01 14.62 3.56
N GLU A 518 8.19 15.03 4.81
CA GLU A 518 8.60 14.14 5.90
C GLU A 518 7.58 13.01 6.09
N LEU A 519 6.27 13.32 6.10
CA LEU A 519 5.22 12.31 6.17
C LEU A 519 5.27 11.33 5.00
N ILE A 520 5.28 11.86 3.78
CA ILE A 520 5.23 11.06 2.56
C ILE A 520 6.49 10.19 2.45
N GLY A 521 7.64 10.74 2.87
CA GLY A 521 8.94 10.06 2.87
C GLY A 521 9.01 8.80 3.71
N LEU A 522 8.11 8.63 4.68
CA LEU A 522 8.00 7.39 5.47
C LEU A 522 7.52 6.21 4.61
N TYR A 523 6.71 6.48 3.59
CA TYR A 523 6.13 5.48 2.69
C TYR A 523 6.99 5.22 1.46
N THR A 524 7.92 6.13 1.15
CA THR A 524 8.80 6.02 -0.01
C THR A 524 9.80 4.88 0.17
N PRO A 525 9.85 3.92 -0.77
CA PRO A 525 10.80 2.83 -0.73
C PRO A 525 12.24 3.32 -0.81
N LEU A 526 13.11 2.67 -0.03
CA LEU A 526 14.55 2.84 -0.16
C LEU A 526 15.01 2.28 -1.50
N GLY A 527 15.76 3.07 -2.27
CA GLY A 527 16.37 2.62 -3.54
C GLY A 527 15.55 2.86 -4.81
N GLU A 528 14.42 3.56 -4.74
CA GLU A 528 13.65 4.00 -5.91
C GLU A 528 13.79 5.52 -6.10
N PRO A 529 14.83 5.99 -6.81
CA PRO A 529 15.12 7.42 -6.93
C PRO A 529 14.01 8.19 -7.65
N ALA A 530 13.26 7.55 -8.57
CA ALA A 530 12.16 8.19 -9.28
C ALA A 530 11.02 8.62 -8.33
N LEU A 531 10.61 7.73 -7.41
CA LEU A 531 9.58 8.04 -6.41
C LEU A 531 10.09 9.04 -5.36
N ALA A 532 11.37 8.96 -4.98
CA ALA A 532 11.98 9.93 -4.08
C ALA A 532 12.01 11.34 -4.69
N LYS A 533 12.33 11.47 -5.98
CA LYS A 533 12.30 12.76 -6.71
C LYS A 533 10.91 13.39 -6.72
N GLN A 534 9.84 12.61 -6.87
CA GLN A 534 8.47 13.14 -6.81
C GLN A 534 8.19 13.90 -5.51
N MET A 535 8.81 13.48 -4.40
CA MET A 535 8.68 14.19 -3.13
C MET A 535 9.37 15.56 -3.16
N GLU A 536 10.55 15.66 -3.77
CA GLU A 536 11.26 16.94 -3.94
C GLU A 536 10.41 17.94 -4.75
N GLY A 537 9.64 17.41 -5.72
CA GLY A 537 8.67 18.15 -6.52
C GLY A 537 7.49 18.73 -5.74
N LEU A 538 7.25 18.34 -4.49
CA LEU A 538 6.25 18.97 -3.62
C LEU A 538 6.83 20.26 -3.03
N ILE A 539 6.44 21.41 -3.58
CA ILE A 539 7.06 22.72 -3.30
C ILE A 539 6.29 23.54 -2.26
N SER A 540 4.97 23.41 -2.19
CA SER A 540 4.14 24.24 -1.31
C SER A 540 2.90 23.48 -0.85
N VAL A 541 2.49 23.77 0.38
CA VAL A 541 1.20 23.36 0.93
C VAL A 541 0.68 24.54 1.73
N ALA A 542 -0.50 25.02 1.40
CA ALA A 542 -1.17 26.10 2.10
C ALA A 542 -2.61 25.70 2.41
N SER A 543 -3.14 26.12 3.55
CA SER A 543 -4.57 26.05 3.81
C SER A 543 -5.15 27.41 4.05
N ARG A 544 -6.45 27.54 3.78
CA ARG A 544 -7.23 28.67 4.24
C ARG A 544 -8.64 28.22 4.62
N PRO A 545 -9.24 28.81 5.66
CA PRO A 545 -10.63 28.56 5.98
C PRO A 545 -11.54 29.07 4.85
N ILE A 546 -12.52 28.25 4.46
CA ILE A 546 -13.54 28.62 3.49
C ILE A 546 -14.93 28.23 4.00
N VAL A 547 -15.95 28.89 3.45
CA VAL A 547 -17.35 28.56 3.70
C VAL A 547 -17.97 28.13 2.38
N ARG A 548 -18.71 27.03 2.41
CA ARG A 548 -19.52 26.55 1.29
C ARG A 548 -20.93 26.30 1.78
N ARG A 549 -21.90 26.50 0.89
CA ARG A 549 -23.26 26.02 1.11
C ARG A 549 -23.29 24.54 0.73
N VAL A 550 -23.54 23.69 1.71
CA VAL A 550 -23.77 22.27 1.48
C VAL A 550 -25.28 22.11 1.41
N SER A 551 -25.77 21.68 0.25
CA SER A 551 -27.19 21.39 0.05
C SER A 551 -27.41 19.91 0.28
N GLU A 552 -27.97 19.57 1.43
CA GLU A 552 -28.60 18.26 1.65
C GLU A 552 -30.05 18.30 1.14
N PRO A 553 -30.70 17.15 0.86
CA PRO A 553 -32.04 17.11 0.27
C PRO A 553 -33.11 17.91 1.03
N VAL A 554 -32.89 18.19 2.32
CA VAL A 554 -33.87 18.81 3.23
C VAL A 554 -33.42 20.21 3.73
N LEU A 555 -32.11 20.51 3.75
CA LEU A 555 -31.59 21.78 4.27
C LEU A 555 -30.33 22.25 3.52
N SER A 556 -30.23 23.56 3.27
CA SER A 556 -29.00 24.21 2.80
C SER A 556 -28.35 24.96 3.94
N THR A 557 -27.22 24.44 4.45
CA THR A 557 -26.49 25.03 5.58
C THR A 557 -25.13 25.55 5.12
N ALA A 558 -24.71 26.68 5.69
CA ALA A 558 -23.34 27.18 5.52
C ALA A 558 -22.41 26.36 6.41
N VAL A 559 -21.55 25.55 5.80
CA VAL A 559 -20.56 24.74 6.51
C VAL A 559 -19.21 25.43 6.39
N ARG A 560 -18.41 25.38 7.46
CA ARG A 560 -17.01 25.84 7.46
C ARG A 560 -16.10 24.66 7.14
N GLY A 561 -15.23 24.86 6.16
CA GLY A 561 -14.24 23.88 5.73
C GLY A 561 -12.87 24.51 5.50
N LEU A 562 -11.97 23.72 4.94
CA LEU A 562 -10.62 24.13 4.59
C LEU A 562 -10.39 23.94 3.09
N GLU A 563 -9.88 24.98 2.42
CA GLU A 563 -9.26 24.82 1.11
C GLU A 563 -7.79 24.48 1.33
N ILE A 564 -7.33 23.35 0.81
CA ILE A 564 -5.94 22.91 0.86
C ILE A 564 -5.37 23.05 -0.56
N ARG A 565 -4.38 23.92 -0.71
CA ARG A 565 -3.71 24.16 -1.98
C ARG A 565 -2.31 23.54 -1.94
N VAL A 566 -2.08 22.58 -2.82
CA VAL A 566 -0.82 21.84 -2.94
C VAL A 566 -0.13 22.25 -4.24
N GLY A 567 1.13 22.66 -4.15
CA GLY A 567 1.95 23.09 -5.28
C GLY A 567 2.99 22.05 -5.65
N PHE A 568 3.14 21.82 -6.94
CA PHE A 568 4.12 20.91 -7.52
C PHE A 568 5.08 21.62 -8.49
N ASP A 569 6.29 21.10 -8.61
CA ASP A 569 7.19 21.34 -9.73
C ASP A 569 7.20 20.11 -10.63
N GLU A 570 6.62 20.23 -11.83
CA GLU A 570 6.46 19.10 -12.77
C GLU A 570 7.79 18.56 -13.29
N SER A 571 8.89 19.30 -13.17
CA SER A 571 10.24 18.86 -13.57
C SER A 571 10.70 17.62 -12.77
N PHE A 572 10.16 17.43 -11.56
CA PHE A 572 10.43 16.26 -10.72
C PHE A 572 9.51 15.08 -11.00
N PHE A 573 8.52 15.25 -11.88
CA PHE A 573 7.53 14.24 -12.27
C PHE A 573 7.77 13.72 -13.70
N GLU A 574 8.95 13.92 -14.29
CA GLU A 574 9.29 13.40 -15.62
C GLU A 574 8.95 11.90 -15.76
N GLY A 575 8.23 11.54 -16.83
CA GLY A 575 7.77 10.17 -17.07
C GLY A 575 6.57 9.72 -16.22
N SER A 576 6.11 10.57 -15.30
CA SER A 576 4.91 10.40 -14.46
C SER A 576 4.02 11.65 -14.54
N GLY A 577 3.05 11.79 -13.64
CA GLY A 577 2.23 12.99 -13.53
C GLY A 577 1.91 13.32 -12.07
N CYS A 578 1.89 14.60 -11.72
CA CYS A 578 1.58 15.06 -10.36
C CYS A 578 0.08 14.90 -10.01
N TYR A 579 -0.80 14.77 -11.01
CA TYR A 579 -2.24 14.67 -10.80
C TYR A 579 -2.63 13.48 -9.91
N LEU A 580 -2.07 12.28 -10.14
CA LEU A 580 -2.44 11.10 -9.36
C LEU A 580 -2.04 11.25 -7.89
N LEU A 581 -0.82 11.73 -7.60
CA LEU A 581 -0.40 12.04 -6.23
C LEU A 581 -1.34 13.07 -5.60
N GLY A 582 -1.72 14.10 -6.37
CA GLY A 582 -2.72 15.08 -5.97
C GLY A 582 -4.07 14.47 -5.60
N ALA A 583 -4.57 13.52 -6.39
CA ALA A 583 -5.83 12.81 -6.12
C ALA A 583 -5.74 11.92 -4.87
N VAL A 584 -4.60 11.26 -4.66
CA VAL A 584 -4.32 10.49 -3.44
C VAL A 584 -4.31 11.39 -2.21
N LEU A 585 -3.63 12.54 -2.29
CA LEU A 585 -3.58 13.53 -1.23
C LEU A 585 -4.95 14.15 -0.94
N GLU A 586 -5.73 14.42 -1.98
CA GLU A 586 -7.10 14.91 -1.83
C GLU A 586 -7.96 13.95 -1.00
N THR A 587 -7.91 12.66 -1.30
CA THR A 587 -8.69 11.67 -0.56
C THR A 587 -8.12 11.45 0.84
N PHE A 588 -6.79 11.54 1.00
CA PHE A 588 -6.14 11.52 2.30
C PHE A 588 -6.63 12.67 3.20
N PHE A 589 -6.66 13.91 2.70
CA PHE A 589 -7.15 15.07 3.45
C PHE A 589 -8.64 14.97 3.77
N ALA A 590 -9.46 14.53 2.82
CA ALA A 590 -10.90 14.34 3.03
C ALA A 590 -11.21 13.31 4.13
N LYS A 591 -10.44 12.22 4.21
CA LYS A 591 -10.61 11.23 5.28
C LYS A 591 -10.17 11.76 6.66
N TYR A 592 -9.26 12.74 6.71
CA TYR A 592 -8.71 13.25 7.97
C TYR A 592 -9.66 14.24 8.68
N VAL A 593 -10.45 14.99 7.93
CA VAL A 593 -11.36 16.02 8.48
C VAL A 593 -12.59 15.40 9.14
N SER A 594 -13.05 16.05 10.21
CA SER A 594 -14.24 15.64 10.98
C SER A 594 -15.52 15.73 10.15
N LEU A 595 -16.50 14.91 10.52
CA LEU A 595 -17.79 14.81 9.81
C LEU A 595 -18.53 16.16 9.65
N ASN A 596 -18.33 17.09 10.57
CA ASN A 596 -18.97 18.42 10.57
C ASN A 596 -18.20 19.49 9.78
N SER A 597 -17.18 19.10 9.02
CA SER A 597 -16.39 20.00 8.18
C SER A 597 -16.13 19.34 6.82
N PHE A 598 -15.54 20.08 5.89
CA PHE A 598 -15.20 19.58 4.56
C PHE A 598 -13.81 20.07 4.14
N THR A 599 -13.24 19.37 3.16
CA THR A 599 -12.02 19.79 2.47
C THR A 599 -12.31 20.08 1.01
N GLU A 600 -11.67 21.12 0.49
CA GLU A 600 -11.57 21.39 -0.95
C GLU A 600 -10.08 21.36 -1.31
N THR A 601 -9.65 20.40 -2.11
CA THR A 601 -8.24 20.29 -2.50
C THR A 601 -8.03 20.88 -3.88
N VAL A 602 -7.00 21.71 -4.00
CA VAL A 602 -6.56 22.32 -5.25
C VAL A 602 -5.10 21.96 -5.47
N ILE A 603 -4.79 21.37 -6.63
CA ILE A 603 -3.42 21.16 -7.04
C ILE A 603 -3.04 22.13 -8.14
N HIS A 604 -1.82 22.66 -8.06
CA HIS A 604 -1.27 23.57 -9.05
C HIS A 604 0.20 23.25 -9.31
N SER A 605 0.70 23.63 -10.48
CA SER A 605 2.12 23.59 -10.80
C SER A 605 2.67 24.97 -11.11
N GLN A 606 3.99 25.12 -10.99
CA GLN A 606 4.69 26.34 -11.43
C GLN A 606 4.58 26.53 -12.95
N GLN A 607 4.49 25.44 -13.70
CA GLN A 607 4.50 25.42 -15.16
C GLN A 607 3.12 25.74 -15.77
N ARG A 608 2.04 25.18 -15.22
CA ARG A 608 0.68 25.23 -15.82
C ARG A 608 -0.35 25.97 -14.98
N GLY A 609 -0.03 26.38 -13.75
CA GLY A 609 -1.00 26.97 -12.84
C GLY A 609 -1.92 25.90 -12.25
N ASP A 610 -3.22 26.18 -12.16
CA ASP A 610 -4.17 25.23 -11.56
C ASP A 610 -4.38 24.00 -12.46
N ILE A 611 -4.08 22.82 -11.94
CA ILE A 611 -4.23 21.55 -12.66
C ILE A 611 -5.60 20.94 -12.37
N ALA A 612 -6.00 20.91 -11.10
CA ALA A 612 -7.29 20.35 -10.70
C ALA A 612 -7.79 20.95 -9.39
N ARG A 613 -9.12 21.08 -9.30
CA ARG A 613 -9.85 21.46 -8.10
C ARG A 613 -10.96 20.44 -7.88
N TRP A 614 -10.87 19.69 -6.79
CA TRP A 614 -11.93 18.76 -6.41
C TRP A 614 -13.03 19.51 -5.64
N PRO A 615 -14.32 19.14 -5.82
CA PRO A 615 -15.41 19.73 -5.07
C PRO A 615 -15.27 19.44 -3.57
N ALA A 616 -15.98 20.23 -2.75
CA ALA A 616 -16.01 20.03 -1.31
C ALA A 616 -16.44 18.59 -0.96
N LYS A 617 -15.55 17.84 -0.31
CA LYS A 617 -15.85 16.52 0.26
C LYS A 617 -16.02 16.64 1.76
N SER A 618 -17.17 16.19 2.26
CA SER A 618 -17.44 16.09 3.70
C SER A 618 -16.41 15.19 4.36
N GLY A 619 -15.97 15.58 5.55
CA GLY A 619 -15.05 14.79 6.35
C GLY A 619 -15.64 13.42 6.68
N ARG A 620 -14.80 12.39 6.65
CA ARG A 620 -15.23 11.00 6.97
C ARG A 620 -14.81 10.56 8.38
N ARG A 621 -14.17 11.42 9.16
CA ARG A 621 -13.74 11.09 10.53
C ARG A 621 -14.91 11.24 11.50
N VAL A 622 -15.32 10.12 12.08
CA VAL A 622 -16.28 10.08 13.21
C VAL A 622 -15.65 10.82 14.39
N LEU A 623 -16.39 11.77 14.98
CA LEU A 623 -16.01 12.40 16.24
C LEU A 623 -16.23 11.35 17.33
N ILE A 624 -15.14 10.85 17.93
CA ILE A 624 -15.19 10.00 19.13
C ILE A 624 -15.26 10.90 20.35
#